data_AF-A0A437UVJ8-F1
#
_entry.id   AF-A0A437UVJ8-F1
#
_cell.length_a   1.000
_cell.length_b   1.000
_cell.length_c   1.000
_cell.angle_alpha   90.00
_cell.angle_beta   90.00
_cell.angle_gamma   90.00
#
_symmetry.space_group_name_H-M   'P 1'
#
loop_
_entity.id
_entity.type
_entity.pdbx_description
1 polymer ?
#
loop_
_entity_poly.entity_id
_entity_poly.type
_entity_poly.pdbx_seq_one_letter_code
_entity_poly.pdbx_strand_id
1 'polypeptide(L)'
;MDNIGKTFKGLPLEEDASADVAAESADTQVAPEPVDPTAVQAAPEPVDPADAQVAPEPVDPTAAQAAPEPVDPTAVQAAPEPAEVPPAPEAVPAAPAPKKAKPWMLAIGILAAIGIIAGIAFAIFESKRAEAYEQAMAYYNTGQYTEAAEAFEELGDYEDSETWHEKATLWLQAQAAEARAGEDPAAWESAASIYRSIGDSRAAAAATNCLDAASYYTAKGLMAEGKWTEAGELLSDLADKGYQDAGDLRMECAVHVTYEEAEALYAEGRYYDAYVTYNSISEASYEDLPDMGEKAQSCIQSFPEAGVVYRNGDYPDQNCELSIDNSGHSNAYYKLYMGDTLILTVFIPEDGYATFMLPAGTYRMNKGYGTMWFGTDDMFGDEGSYWRCNFGGSEEFTLEAWSGYEITSGGGGTPISTDSSDRGSI
;
A
#
# COMPACT_ATOMS: atom_id res chain seq x y z
N MET A 1 2.26 43.65 22.01
CA MET A 1 2.24 44.36 20.71
C MET A 1 3.54 45.12 20.67
N ASP A 2 4.61 44.36 20.55
CA ASP A 2 5.96 44.90 20.64
C ASP A 2 6.39 45.18 19.20
N ASN A 3 6.51 46.45 18.88
CA ASN A 3 7.11 46.88 17.62
C ASN A 3 8.54 46.35 17.54
N ILE A 4 9.02 46.07 16.32
CA ILE A 4 10.46 45.95 16.07
C ILE A 4 11.13 47.21 16.65
N GLY A 5 11.88 47.02 17.74
CA GLY A 5 12.25 48.08 18.66
C GLY A 5 13.64 48.63 18.35
N LYS A 6 13.67 49.92 17.95
CA LYS A 6 14.83 50.86 17.99
C LYS A 6 16.01 50.42 17.10
N THR A 7 16.24 50.95 15.90
CA THR A 7 16.22 52.36 15.51
C THR A 7 16.25 52.43 13.97
N PHE A 8 15.16 52.79 13.29
CA PHE A 8 15.26 53.17 11.87
C PHE A 8 15.82 54.59 11.81
N LYS A 9 17.15 54.72 11.91
CA LYS A 9 17.84 56.01 11.91
C LYS A 9 18.52 56.18 10.56
N GLY A 10 17.82 56.82 9.62
CA GLY A 10 18.49 57.32 8.41
C GLY A 10 19.55 58.33 8.83
N LEU A 11 20.81 57.93 8.76
CA LEU A 11 21.94 58.84 8.86
C LEU A 11 22.47 59.04 7.43
N PRO A 12 22.64 60.30 6.98
CA PRO A 12 23.29 60.55 5.70
C PRO A 12 24.72 60.02 5.78
N LEU A 13 25.14 59.29 4.74
CA LEU A 13 26.55 58.92 4.55
C LEU A 13 27.32 60.21 4.33
N GLU A 14 28.20 60.58 5.27
CA GLU A 14 28.98 61.81 5.18
C GLU A 14 29.87 61.76 3.93
N GLU A 15 29.71 62.73 3.02
CA GLU A 15 30.62 62.96 1.90
C GLU A 15 31.97 63.45 2.44
N ASP A 16 33.01 62.60 2.37
CA ASP A 16 34.36 62.97 2.76
C ASP A 16 34.93 64.08 1.84
N ALA A 17 34.99 65.30 2.39
CA ALA A 17 35.80 66.39 1.88
C ALA A 17 37.24 66.26 2.39
N SER A 18 38.16 66.20 1.44
CA SER A 18 39.62 66.29 1.57
C SER A 18 40.13 67.29 2.63
N ALA A 19 41.02 66.84 3.51
CA ALA A 19 42.22 67.59 3.92
C ALA A 19 43.24 66.69 4.67
N ASP A 20 44.49 66.78 4.23
CA ASP A 20 45.71 66.35 4.92
C ASP A 20 45.74 66.73 6.42
N VAL A 21 46.37 65.88 7.26
CA VAL A 21 47.60 66.18 8.03
C VAL A 21 47.90 65.08 9.07
N ALA A 22 49.20 64.71 9.09
CA ALA A 22 50.00 64.13 10.17
C ALA A 22 49.91 62.63 10.49
N ALA A 23 51.01 61.97 10.12
CA ALA A 23 51.49 60.71 10.64
C ALA A 23 51.86 60.79 12.14
N GLU A 24 51.57 59.73 12.90
CA GLU A 24 52.54 59.14 13.83
C GLU A 24 52.16 57.69 14.23
N SER A 25 53.20 56.83 14.19
CA SER A 25 53.41 55.56 14.92
C SER A 25 52.46 54.37 14.78
N ALA A 26 52.95 53.42 13.96
CA ALA A 26 52.98 51.97 14.14
C ALA A 26 52.59 51.38 15.52
N ASP A 27 51.76 50.35 15.47
CA ASP A 27 52.15 49.06 16.06
C ASP A 27 51.67 47.90 15.17
N THR A 28 52.57 46.95 14.98
CA THR A 28 52.44 45.78 14.10
C THR A 28 52.15 44.56 14.96
N GLN A 29 51.20 43.71 14.57
CA GLN A 29 51.23 42.23 14.65
C GLN A 29 49.80 41.69 14.46
N VAL A 30 49.49 40.57 13.79
CA VAL A 30 50.14 39.62 12.87
C VAL A 30 48.93 38.95 12.18
N ALA A 31 48.90 38.91 10.86
CA ALA A 31 47.93 38.12 10.11
C ALA A 31 48.37 36.64 10.09
N PRO A 32 47.47 35.66 10.26
CA PRO A 32 47.79 34.28 9.93
C PRO A 32 47.78 34.07 8.41
N GLU A 33 48.81 33.41 7.90
CA GLU A 33 48.97 33.03 6.48
C GLU A 33 47.88 32.05 6.00
N PRO A 34 47.55 32.05 4.69
CA PRO A 34 46.58 31.13 4.12
C PRO A 34 47.18 29.72 3.98
N VAL A 35 46.50 28.72 4.55
CA VAL A 35 46.84 27.30 4.32
C VAL A 35 46.25 26.81 3.00
N ASP A 36 47.14 26.34 2.15
CA ASP A 36 46.90 25.71 0.84
C ASP A 36 46.17 24.35 1.00
N PRO A 37 45.06 24.09 0.29
CA PRO A 37 44.31 22.85 0.39
C PRO A 37 44.92 21.79 -0.51
N THR A 38 45.81 20.96 0.02
CA THR A 38 46.14 19.67 -0.61
C THR A 38 46.46 18.62 0.44
N ALA A 39 45.45 17.83 0.80
CA ALA A 39 45.64 16.53 1.44
C ALA A 39 44.54 15.57 0.98
N VAL A 40 44.87 14.80 -0.05
CA VAL A 40 44.21 13.53 -0.38
C VAL A 40 44.50 12.54 0.74
N GLN A 41 43.46 12.06 1.42
CA GLN A 41 43.47 10.82 2.20
C GLN A 41 42.16 10.09 1.86
N ALA A 42 42.22 9.14 0.93
CA ALA A 42 42.48 7.72 1.17
C ALA A 42 41.23 7.03 1.74
N ALA A 43 40.46 6.46 0.82
CA ALA A 43 39.38 5.52 1.09
C ALA A 43 39.90 4.33 1.92
N PRO A 44 39.15 3.84 2.91
CA PRO A 44 39.44 2.54 3.49
C PRO A 44 39.07 1.42 2.48
N GLU A 45 40.01 0.50 2.27
CA GLU A 45 39.85 -0.73 1.49
C GLU A 45 38.77 -1.65 2.10
N PRO A 46 38.13 -2.50 1.27
CA PRO A 46 37.00 -3.32 1.67
C PRO A 46 37.42 -4.49 2.56
N VAL A 47 36.69 -4.70 3.65
CA VAL A 47 36.82 -5.90 4.49
C VAL A 47 35.99 -7.04 3.86
N ASP A 48 36.69 -8.07 3.40
CA ASP A 48 36.15 -9.34 2.91
C ASP A 48 35.55 -10.15 4.09
N PRO A 49 34.40 -10.85 3.95
CA PRO A 49 33.66 -11.42 5.05
C PRO A 49 34.14 -12.86 5.32
N ALA A 50 34.63 -13.10 6.52
CA ALA A 50 34.86 -14.45 7.01
C ALA A 50 34.53 -14.54 8.51
N ASP A 51 33.84 -15.63 8.85
CA ASP A 51 33.60 -16.16 10.20
C ASP A 51 32.41 -15.62 11.00
N ALA A 52 31.21 -16.08 10.64
CA ALA A 52 30.17 -16.46 11.61
C ALA A 52 29.17 -17.47 11.01
N GLN A 53 29.64 -18.66 10.64
CA GLN A 53 28.76 -19.84 10.55
C GLN A 53 28.57 -20.39 11.96
N VAL A 54 27.39 -20.15 12.55
CA VAL A 54 26.87 -21.00 13.62
C VAL A 54 25.62 -21.68 13.07
N ALA A 55 25.79 -22.93 12.64
CA ALA A 55 24.68 -23.81 12.33
C ALA A 55 23.88 -24.09 13.62
N PRO A 56 22.53 -24.06 13.59
CA PRO A 56 21.74 -24.51 14.72
C PRO A 56 21.85 -26.03 14.91
N GLU A 57 22.00 -26.47 16.17
CA GLU A 57 21.89 -27.88 16.55
C GLU A 57 20.47 -28.42 16.29
N PRO A 58 20.31 -29.70 15.92
CA PRO A 58 19.02 -30.28 15.60
C PRO A 58 18.22 -30.55 16.89
N VAL A 59 17.08 -29.89 17.05
CA VAL A 59 16.10 -30.22 18.10
C VAL A 59 15.12 -31.28 17.60
N ASP A 60 15.14 -32.39 18.34
CA ASP A 60 14.29 -33.58 18.26
C ASP A 60 12.80 -33.23 18.43
N PRO A 61 11.90 -33.55 17.48
CA PRO A 61 10.47 -33.31 17.64
C PRO A 61 9.84 -34.50 18.37
N THR A 62 9.98 -34.55 19.69
CA THR A 62 9.24 -35.50 20.52
C THR A 62 8.50 -34.78 21.65
N ALA A 63 7.30 -34.26 21.36
CA ALA A 63 6.23 -34.09 22.36
C ALA A 63 4.87 -33.81 21.70
N ALA A 64 4.01 -34.84 21.73
CA ALA A 64 2.58 -34.76 22.01
C ALA A 64 1.69 -33.88 21.10
N GLN A 65 1.15 -34.48 20.04
CA GLN A 65 -0.25 -34.28 19.68
C GLN A 65 -0.97 -35.64 19.68
N ALA A 66 -1.97 -35.73 20.55
CA ALA A 66 -2.84 -36.88 20.71
C ALA A 66 -3.68 -37.06 19.44
N ALA A 67 -3.52 -38.19 18.78
CA ALA A 67 -4.48 -38.69 17.81
C ALA A 67 -5.76 -39.15 18.56
N PRO A 68 -6.97 -38.81 18.09
CA PRO A 68 -8.16 -39.51 18.54
C PRO A 68 -8.17 -40.95 17.99
N GLU A 69 -8.36 -41.91 18.89
CA GLU A 69 -8.52 -43.33 18.59
C GLU A 69 -9.76 -43.61 17.71
N PRO A 70 -9.75 -44.70 16.92
CA PRO A 70 -10.82 -45.04 16.00
C PRO A 70 -12.04 -45.59 16.75
N VAL A 71 -13.23 -45.05 16.46
CA VAL A 71 -14.50 -45.63 16.94
C VAL A 71 -14.96 -46.75 16.01
N ASP A 72 -14.79 -47.98 16.49
CA ASP A 72 -15.37 -49.21 15.96
C ASP A 72 -16.87 -49.30 16.31
N PRO A 73 -17.80 -49.40 15.34
CA PRO A 73 -19.22 -49.51 15.61
C PRO A 73 -19.60 -50.99 15.75
N THR A 74 -19.40 -51.60 16.91
CA THR A 74 -20.16 -52.82 17.28
C THR A 74 -20.24 -53.00 18.79
N ALA A 75 -21.41 -52.69 19.36
CA ALA A 75 -21.86 -53.25 20.63
C ALA A 75 -23.27 -53.83 20.43
N VAL A 76 -23.39 -55.06 20.89
CA VAL A 76 -24.41 -56.06 20.61
C VAL A 76 -25.48 -56.10 21.72
N GLN A 77 -26.71 -56.46 21.32
CA GLN A 77 -27.81 -57.12 22.07
C GLN A 77 -28.60 -56.33 23.14
N ALA A 78 -29.94 -56.37 23.03
CA ALA A 78 -30.72 -57.49 23.58
C ALA A 78 -32.24 -57.35 23.29
N ALA A 79 -32.86 -58.40 22.75
CA ALA A 79 -34.29 -58.68 22.95
C ALA A 79 -34.47 -60.22 23.01
N PRO A 80 -35.31 -60.76 23.91
CA PRO A 80 -35.26 -62.16 24.33
C PRO A 80 -36.12 -63.14 23.51
N GLU A 81 -35.86 -64.42 23.79
CA GLU A 81 -36.27 -65.70 23.17
C GLU A 81 -37.71 -66.19 23.59
N PRO A 82 -38.19 -67.44 23.33
CA PRO A 82 -39.44 -67.73 22.58
C PRO A 82 -40.50 -68.57 23.34
N ALA A 83 -41.70 -68.74 22.76
CA ALA A 83 -42.75 -69.77 22.98
C ALA A 83 -44.09 -69.21 22.42
N GLU A 84 -45.05 -69.89 21.79
CA GLU A 84 -45.51 -71.29 21.79
C GLU A 84 -46.48 -71.47 20.58
N VAL A 85 -46.67 -72.72 20.15
CA VAL A 85 -47.59 -73.21 19.09
C VAL A 85 -48.52 -74.24 19.77
N PRO A 86 -49.71 -74.67 19.27
CA PRO A 86 -50.90 -74.08 18.60
C PRO A 86 -52.19 -74.43 19.44
N PRO A 87 -53.46 -74.66 18.97
CA PRO A 87 -53.92 -75.49 17.82
C PRO A 87 -55.11 -74.95 16.98
N ALA A 88 -55.29 -75.58 15.80
CA ALA A 88 -56.49 -75.58 14.92
C ALA A 88 -57.67 -76.37 15.57
N PRO A 89 -58.89 -76.59 14.97
CA PRO A 89 -59.33 -76.46 13.57
C PRO A 89 -60.76 -75.85 13.39
N GLU A 90 -61.22 -75.59 12.16
CA GLU A 90 -62.38 -76.22 11.46
C GLU A 90 -62.99 -75.10 10.56
N ALA A 91 -63.69 -75.27 9.44
CA ALA A 91 -63.97 -76.34 8.50
C ALA A 91 -64.71 -75.67 7.31
N VAL A 92 -64.24 -75.89 6.07
CA VAL A 92 -64.97 -76.32 4.82
C VAL A 92 -66.25 -75.49 4.42
N PRO A 93 -66.51 -75.14 3.12
CA PRO A 93 -66.42 -76.13 2.04
C PRO A 93 -66.01 -75.75 0.61
N ALA A 94 -65.23 -76.69 0.06
CA ALA A 94 -65.32 -77.38 -1.25
C ALA A 94 -66.01 -76.69 -2.46
N ALA A 95 -65.15 -76.39 -3.45
CA ALA A 95 -65.15 -76.84 -4.86
C ALA A 95 -66.44 -76.81 -5.71
N PRO A 96 -66.32 -76.54 -7.04
CA PRO A 96 -65.93 -77.63 -7.93
C PRO A 96 -64.88 -77.26 -9.00
N ALA A 97 -64.13 -78.28 -9.43
CA ALA A 97 -63.14 -78.26 -10.51
C ALA A 97 -63.81 -78.58 -11.90
N PRO A 98 -63.06 -78.67 -13.01
CA PRO A 98 -63.26 -77.89 -14.23
C PRO A 98 -64.11 -78.60 -15.31
N LYS A 99 -64.80 -77.82 -16.16
CA LYS A 99 -65.42 -78.32 -17.40
C LYS A 99 -64.45 -78.15 -18.57
N LYS A 100 -64.23 -79.25 -19.30
CA LYS A 100 -63.36 -79.36 -20.49
C LYS A 100 -63.58 -78.20 -21.47
N ALA A 101 -62.59 -77.33 -21.62
CA ALA A 101 -62.58 -76.27 -22.63
C ALA A 101 -61.39 -76.44 -23.60
N LYS A 102 -61.69 -76.21 -24.88
CA LYS A 102 -60.89 -76.43 -26.09
C LYS A 102 -59.57 -75.61 -26.10
N PRO A 103 -58.50 -76.05 -26.80
CA PRO A 103 -57.10 -75.66 -26.54
C PRO A 103 -56.69 -74.24 -26.97
N TRP A 104 -57.61 -73.36 -27.38
CA TRP A 104 -57.25 -72.03 -27.88
C TRP A 104 -57.25 -70.91 -26.81
N MET A 105 -57.73 -71.17 -25.59
CA MET A 105 -57.74 -70.17 -24.50
C MET A 105 -56.51 -70.17 -23.58
N LEU A 106 -55.63 -71.19 -23.67
CA LEU A 106 -54.37 -71.22 -22.90
C LEU A 106 -53.34 -70.21 -23.40
N ALA A 107 -53.41 -69.82 -24.67
CA ALA A 107 -52.47 -68.85 -25.25
C ALA A 107 -52.67 -67.41 -24.74
N ILE A 108 -53.90 -67.03 -24.36
CA ILE A 108 -54.21 -65.65 -23.89
C ILE A 108 -53.83 -65.48 -22.41
N GLY A 109 -54.04 -66.50 -21.56
CA GLY A 109 -53.64 -66.48 -20.16
C GLY A 109 -52.13 -66.50 -19.93
N ILE A 110 -51.37 -67.16 -20.81
CA ILE A 110 -49.90 -67.20 -20.76
C ILE A 110 -49.30 -65.86 -21.22
N LEU A 111 -49.87 -65.20 -22.24
CA LEU A 111 -49.43 -63.86 -22.66
C LEU A 111 -49.72 -62.79 -21.58
N ALA A 112 -50.85 -62.90 -20.88
CA ALA A 112 -51.16 -62.02 -19.74
C ALA A 112 -50.20 -62.25 -18.56
N ALA A 113 -49.84 -63.52 -18.25
CA ALA A 113 -48.88 -63.84 -17.21
C ALA A 113 -47.44 -63.41 -17.56
N ILE A 114 -47.02 -63.54 -18.83
CA ILE A 114 -45.73 -63.02 -19.32
C ILE A 114 -45.71 -61.50 -19.28
N GLY A 115 -46.82 -60.83 -19.63
CA GLY A 115 -46.95 -59.38 -19.50
C GLY A 115 -46.83 -58.89 -18.05
N ILE A 116 -47.43 -59.61 -17.10
CA ILE A 116 -47.31 -59.31 -15.66
C ILE A 116 -45.88 -59.57 -15.16
N ILE A 117 -45.25 -60.69 -15.54
CA ILE A 117 -43.86 -61.00 -15.15
C ILE A 117 -42.86 -60.02 -15.77
N ALA A 118 -43.05 -59.65 -17.05
CA ALA A 118 -42.24 -58.64 -17.72
C ALA A 118 -42.45 -57.26 -17.09
N GLY A 119 -43.69 -56.91 -16.71
CA GLY A 119 -43.98 -55.68 -15.97
C GLY A 119 -43.34 -55.65 -14.58
N ILE A 120 -43.32 -56.76 -13.84
CA ILE A 120 -42.63 -56.88 -12.55
C ILE A 120 -41.10 -56.80 -12.73
N ALA A 121 -40.55 -57.48 -13.73
CA ALA A 121 -39.12 -57.43 -14.03
C ALA A 121 -38.68 -56.03 -14.48
N PHE A 122 -39.50 -55.35 -15.29
CA PHE A 122 -39.31 -53.96 -15.69
C PHE A 122 -39.35 -53.02 -14.48
N ALA A 123 -40.33 -53.18 -13.57
CA ALA A 123 -40.41 -52.40 -12.33
C ALA A 123 -39.19 -52.60 -11.40
N ILE A 124 -38.67 -53.82 -11.30
CA ILE A 124 -37.44 -54.12 -10.53
C ILE A 124 -36.21 -53.48 -11.19
N PHE A 125 -36.14 -53.51 -12.52
CA PHE A 125 -35.06 -52.88 -13.29
C PHE A 125 -35.05 -51.36 -13.11
N GLU A 126 -36.22 -50.73 -13.20
CA GLU A 126 -36.40 -49.29 -12.99
C GLU A 126 -36.06 -48.88 -11.55
N SER A 127 -36.50 -49.65 -10.55
CA SER A 127 -36.18 -49.42 -9.14
C SER A 127 -34.67 -49.41 -8.87
N LYS A 128 -33.90 -50.28 -9.54
CA LYS A 128 -32.44 -50.33 -9.38
C LYS A 128 -31.74 -49.14 -10.01
N ARG A 129 -32.22 -48.67 -11.18
CA ARG A 129 -31.68 -47.45 -11.81
C ARG A 129 -31.99 -46.21 -10.97
N ALA A 130 -33.17 -46.16 -10.35
CA ALA A 130 -33.52 -45.10 -9.40
C ALA A 130 -32.57 -45.03 -8.20
N GLU A 131 -32.30 -46.18 -7.55
CA GLU A 131 -31.33 -46.25 -6.44
C GLU A 131 -29.92 -45.84 -6.87
N ALA A 132 -29.46 -46.32 -8.04
CA ALA A 132 -28.15 -45.97 -8.58
C ALA A 132 -28.04 -44.47 -8.95
N TYR A 133 -29.12 -43.88 -9.46
CA TYR A 133 -29.19 -42.44 -9.75
C TYR A 133 -29.14 -41.59 -8.48
N GLU A 134 -29.88 -41.97 -7.43
CA GLU A 134 -29.79 -41.30 -6.12
C GLU A 134 -28.36 -41.36 -5.56
N GLN A 135 -27.69 -42.50 -5.70
CA GLN A 135 -26.30 -42.66 -5.29
C GLN A 135 -25.34 -41.79 -6.13
N ALA A 136 -25.51 -41.73 -7.45
CA ALA A 136 -24.71 -40.87 -8.33
C ALA A 136 -24.88 -39.38 -8.00
N MET A 137 -26.12 -38.96 -7.72
CA MET A 137 -26.40 -37.61 -7.22
C MET A 137 -25.78 -37.35 -5.84
N ALA A 138 -25.74 -38.35 -4.96
CA ALA A 138 -25.05 -38.23 -3.68
C ALA A 138 -23.54 -37.98 -3.89
N TYR A 139 -22.88 -38.75 -4.76
CA TYR A 139 -21.47 -38.53 -5.14
C TYR A 139 -21.25 -37.12 -5.70
N TYR A 140 -22.11 -36.64 -6.60
CA TYR A 140 -22.00 -35.29 -7.15
C TYR A 140 -22.11 -34.22 -6.06
N ASN A 141 -23.10 -34.35 -5.18
CA ASN A 141 -23.37 -33.37 -4.14
C ASN A 141 -22.28 -33.36 -3.05
N THR A 142 -21.64 -34.49 -2.77
CA THR A 142 -20.49 -34.57 -1.85
C THR A 142 -19.18 -34.14 -2.51
N GLY A 143 -19.15 -33.92 -3.83
CA GLY A 143 -17.96 -33.51 -4.59
C GLY A 143 -17.06 -34.67 -5.02
N GLN A 144 -17.56 -35.90 -4.97
CA GLN A 144 -16.91 -37.11 -5.46
C GLN A 144 -17.18 -37.24 -6.97
N TYR A 145 -16.61 -36.31 -7.75
CA TYR A 145 -16.97 -36.16 -9.16
C TYR A 145 -16.48 -37.30 -10.06
N THR A 146 -15.41 -38.00 -9.68
CA THR A 146 -14.94 -39.20 -10.37
C THR A 146 -15.99 -40.31 -10.25
N GLU A 147 -16.39 -40.63 -9.03
CA GLU A 147 -17.40 -41.65 -8.74
C GLU A 147 -18.78 -41.26 -9.32
N ALA A 148 -19.13 -39.97 -9.27
CA ALA A 148 -20.34 -39.46 -9.88
C ALA A 148 -20.33 -39.65 -11.41
N ALA A 149 -19.24 -39.26 -12.09
CA ALA A 149 -19.13 -39.40 -13.54
C ALA A 149 -19.25 -40.86 -13.98
N GLU A 150 -18.55 -41.78 -13.30
CA GLU A 150 -18.64 -43.23 -13.57
C GLU A 150 -20.06 -43.78 -13.34
N ALA A 151 -20.71 -43.39 -12.23
CA ALA A 151 -22.05 -43.86 -11.91
C ALA A 151 -23.12 -43.33 -12.87
N PHE A 152 -23.03 -42.07 -13.31
CA PHE A 152 -23.93 -41.50 -14.31
C PHE A 152 -23.70 -42.08 -15.72
N GLU A 153 -22.45 -42.43 -16.06
CA GLU A 153 -22.14 -43.12 -17.31
C GLU A 153 -22.79 -44.51 -17.37
N GLU A 154 -22.73 -45.27 -16.26
CA GLU A 154 -23.37 -46.59 -16.16
C GLU A 154 -24.90 -46.51 -16.28
N LEU A 155 -25.51 -45.42 -15.79
CA LEU A 155 -26.94 -45.17 -15.89
C LEU A 155 -27.40 -44.86 -17.33
N GLY A 156 -26.51 -44.36 -18.18
CA GLY A 156 -26.77 -44.07 -19.60
C GLY A 156 -27.92 -43.08 -19.81
N ASP A 157 -28.99 -43.53 -20.47
CA ASP A 157 -30.16 -42.71 -20.82
C ASP A 157 -31.20 -42.57 -19.69
N TYR A 158 -30.87 -42.96 -18.46
CA TYR A 158 -31.78 -42.85 -17.32
C TYR A 158 -31.95 -41.38 -16.90
N GLU A 159 -33.18 -40.88 -16.87
CA GLU A 159 -33.48 -39.49 -16.45
C GLU A 159 -32.59 -38.48 -17.20
N ASP A 160 -31.80 -37.70 -16.47
CA ASP A 160 -30.84 -36.71 -16.97
C ASP A 160 -29.37 -37.12 -16.67
N SER A 161 -29.11 -38.43 -16.53
CA SER A 161 -27.78 -38.97 -16.19
C SER A 161 -26.68 -38.51 -17.15
N GLU A 162 -26.94 -38.46 -18.45
CA GLU A 162 -25.98 -37.92 -19.44
C GLU A 162 -25.58 -36.47 -19.13
N THR A 163 -26.54 -35.62 -18.75
CA THR A 163 -26.26 -34.23 -18.37
C THR A 163 -25.46 -34.14 -17.07
N TRP A 164 -25.74 -35.00 -16.08
CA TRP A 164 -24.99 -35.01 -14.83
C TRP A 164 -23.59 -35.61 -14.98
N HIS A 165 -23.41 -36.59 -15.86
CA HIS A 165 -22.10 -37.10 -16.26
C HIS A 165 -21.23 -35.99 -16.86
N GLU A 166 -21.79 -35.20 -17.80
CA GLU A 166 -21.10 -34.06 -18.38
C GLU A 166 -20.69 -33.04 -17.32
N LYS A 167 -21.61 -32.67 -16.41
CA LYS A 167 -21.32 -31.75 -15.31
C LYS A 167 -20.22 -32.27 -14.37
N ALA A 168 -20.28 -33.55 -13.99
CA ALA A 168 -19.26 -34.18 -13.15
C ALA A 168 -17.88 -34.16 -13.83
N THR A 169 -17.85 -34.41 -15.14
CA THR A 169 -16.63 -34.35 -15.95
C THR A 169 -16.08 -32.92 -16.05
N LEU A 170 -16.93 -31.91 -16.21
CA LEU A 170 -16.52 -30.51 -16.18
C LEU A 170 -15.94 -30.10 -14.82
N TRP A 171 -16.49 -30.59 -13.71
CA TRP A 171 -15.90 -30.41 -12.38
C TRP A 171 -14.48 -30.97 -12.30
N LEU A 172 -14.24 -32.18 -12.81
CA LEU A 172 -12.90 -32.78 -12.85
C LEU A 172 -11.93 -31.96 -13.71
N GLN A 173 -12.38 -31.46 -14.87
CA GLN A 173 -11.56 -30.62 -15.75
C GLN A 173 -11.19 -29.29 -15.08
N ALA A 174 -12.13 -28.66 -14.36
CA ALA A 174 -11.88 -27.44 -13.62
C ALA A 174 -10.86 -27.66 -12.49
N GLN A 175 -11.02 -28.73 -11.70
CA GLN A 175 -10.06 -29.09 -10.63
C GLN A 175 -8.66 -29.40 -11.19
N ALA A 176 -8.58 -30.04 -12.35
CA ALA A 176 -7.31 -30.27 -13.03
C ALA A 176 -6.67 -28.97 -13.56
N ALA A 177 -7.47 -27.96 -13.90
CA ALA A 177 -6.96 -26.63 -14.24
C ALA A 177 -6.43 -25.89 -13.00
N GLU A 178 -7.15 -25.93 -11.87
CA GLU A 178 -6.67 -25.37 -10.59
C GLU A 178 -5.34 -26.00 -10.14
N ALA A 179 -5.21 -27.32 -10.26
CA ALA A 179 -3.98 -28.02 -9.87
C ALA A 179 -2.73 -27.55 -10.64
N ARG A 180 -2.91 -27.04 -11.87
CA ARG A 180 -1.82 -26.48 -12.70
C ARG A 180 -1.53 -25.01 -12.38
N ALA A 181 -2.38 -24.36 -11.60
CA ALA A 181 -2.31 -22.92 -11.40
C ALA A 181 -1.14 -22.46 -10.50
N GLY A 182 -0.47 -23.39 -9.81
CA GLY A 182 0.81 -23.13 -9.15
C GLY A 182 1.97 -22.88 -10.12
N GLU A 183 1.86 -23.33 -11.38
CA GLU A 183 2.89 -23.14 -12.42
C GLU A 183 2.49 -22.05 -13.43
N ASP A 184 1.18 -21.90 -13.67
CA ASP A 184 0.62 -20.95 -14.63
C ASP A 184 -0.60 -20.25 -14.00
N PRO A 185 -0.44 -19.01 -13.48
CA PRO A 185 -1.55 -18.26 -12.90
C PRO A 185 -2.73 -18.05 -13.86
N ALA A 186 -2.52 -18.10 -15.18
CA ALA A 186 -3.62 -18.02 -16.16
C ALA A 186 -4.55 -19.25 -16.11
N ALA A 187 -4.10 -20.37 -15.53
CA ALA A 187 -4.92 -21.57 -15.34
C ALA A 187 -6.10 -21.33 -14.37
N TRP A 188 -6.00 -20.34 -13.47
CA TRP A 188 -7.11 -19.95 -12.61
C TRP A 188 -8.31 -19.40 -13.42
N GLU A 189 -8.05 -18.55 -14.42
CA GLU A 189 -9.10 -18.04 -15.31
C GLU A 189 -9.72 -19.16 -16.15
N SER A 190 -8.88 -20.09 -16.61
CA SER A 190 -9.35 -21.30 -17.30
C SER A 190 -10.29 -22.11 -16.40
N ALA A 191 -9.92 -22.39 -15.15
CA ALA A 191 -10.77 -23.11 -14.21
C ALA A 191 -12.10 -22.36 -13.96
N ALA A 192 -12.04 -21.04 -13.75
CA ALA A 192 -13.23 -20.22 -13.57
C ALA A 192 -14.20 -20.29 -14.76
N SER A 193 -13.68 -20.32 -15.98
CA SER A 193 -14.49 -20.44 -17.20
C SER A 193 -15.21 -21.79 -17.28
N ILE A 194 -14.53 -22.89 -16.90
CA ILE A 194 -15.11 -24.22 -16.88
C ILE A 194 -16.22 -24.28 -15.83
N TYR A 195 -15.98 -23.79 -14.62
CA TYR A 195 -17.01 -23.75 -13.58
C TYR A 195 -18.25 -22.97 -13.97
N ARG A 196 -18.09 -21.80 -14.60
CA ARG A 196 -19.23 -21.01 -15.11
C ARG A 196 -20.07 -21.79 -16.13
N SER A 197 -19.47 -22.69 -16.91
CA SER A 197 -20.18 -23.51 -17.90
C SER A 197 -21.06 -24.61 -17.27
N ILE A 198 -20.75 -25.04 -16.04
CA ILE A 198 -21.52 -26.07 -15.31
C ILE A 198 -22.91 -25.53 -14.92
N GLY A 199 -22.98 -24.23 -14.59
CA GLY A 199 -24.24 -23.50 -14.39
C GLY A 199 -24.96 -23.75 -13.06
N ASP A 200 -24.34 -24.44 -12.11
CA ASP A 200 -24.88 -24.61 -10.76
C ASP A 200 -24.28 -23.60 -9.74
N SER A 201 -24.93 -23.43 -8.60
CA SER A 201 -24.53 -22.44 -7.59
C SER A 201 -23.19 -22.74 -6.92
N ARG A 202 -22.82 -24.03 -6.78
CA ARG A 202 -21.54 -24.44 -6.21
C ARG A 202 -20.41 -24.14 -7.19
N ALA A 203 -20.63 -24.39 -8.47
CA ALA A 203 -19.69 -24.07 -9.54
C ALA A 203 -19.55 -22.55 -9.69
N ALA A 204 -20.63 -21.78 -9.58
CA ALA A 204 -20.55 -20.32 -9.56
C ALA A 204 -19.66 -19.80 -8.41
N ALA A 205 -19.77 -20.37 -7.21
CA ALA A 205 -18.90 -20.03 -6.08
C ALA A 205 -17.44 -20.43 -6.35
N ALA A 206 -17.20 -21.63 -6.88
CA ALA A 206 -15.86 -22.10 -7.25
C ALA A 206 -15.22 -21.20 -8.33
N ALA A 207 -16.01 -20.73 -9.31
CA ALA A 207 -15.54 -19.78 -10.32
C ALA A 207 -15.10 -18.45 -9.70
N THR A 208 -15.85 -17.91 -8.74
CA THR A 208 -15.45 -16.69 -8.02
C THR A 208 -14.15 -16.89 -7.27
N ASN A 209 -14.00 -18.02 -6.55
CA ASN A 209 -12.77 -18.34 -5.83
C ASN A 209 -11.56 -18.43 -6.78
N CYS A 210 -11.74 -19.00 -7.97
CA CYS A 210 -10.70 -19.05 -8.99
C CYS A 210 -10.30 -17.66 -9.49
N LEU A 211 -11.24 -16.74 -9.67
CA LEU A 211 -10.94 -15.38 -10.12
C LEU A 211 -10.25 -14.56 -9.04
N ASP A 212 -10.63 -14.77 -7.78
CA ASP A 212 -9.97 -14.14 -6.64
C ASP A 212 -8.51 -14.64 -6.55
N ALA A 213 -8.28 -15.94 -6.77
CA ALA A 213 -6.93 -16.49 -6.88
C ALA A 213 -6.15 -15.92 -8.09
N ALA A 214 -6.77 -15.84 -9.26
CA ALA A 214 -6.16 -15.27 -10.46
C ALA A 214 -5.70 -13.82 -10.22
N SER A 215 -6.57 -13.01 -9.62
CA SER A 215 -6.29 -11.61 -9.29
C SER A 215 -5.15 -11.49 -8.29
N TYR A 216 -5.15 -12.34 -7.26
CA TYR A 216 -4.11 -12.39 -6.24
C TYR A 216 -2.72 -12.69 -6.84
N TYR A 217 -2.60 -13.74 -7.64
CA TYR A 217 -1.30 -14.09 -8.25
C TYR A 217 -0.87 -13.10 -9.34
N THR A 218 -1.82 -12.50 -10.05
CA THR A 218 -1.52 -11.40 -10.99
C THR A 218 -0.94 -10.21 -10.26
N ALA A 219 -1.53 -9.80 -9.12
CA ALA A 219 -1.01 -8.73 -8.29
C ALA A 219 0.42 -9.02 -7.81
N LYS A 220 0.71 -10.25 -7.36
CA LYS A 220 2.08 -10.63 -6.96
C LYS A 220 3.08 -10.57 -8.11
N GLY A 221 2.65 -10.93 -9.32
CA GLY A 221 3.47 -10.75 -10.53
C GLY A 221 3.77 -9.28 -10.82
N LEU A 222 2.75 -8.42 -10.70
CA LEU A 222 2.89 -6.97 -10.87
C LEU A 222 3.82 -6.36 -9.81
N MET A 223 3.73 -6.78 -8.55
CA MET A 223 4.67 -6.37 -7.48
C MET A 223 6.11 -6.74 -7.84
N ALA A 224 6.35 -7.97 -8.31
CA ALA A 224 7.69 -8.40 -8.74
C ALA A 224 8.21 -7.62 -9.96
N GLU A 225 7.33 -7.02 -10.77
CA GLU A 225 7.67 -6.12 -11.87
C GLU A 225 7.81 -4.64 -11.43
N GLY A 226 7.58 -4.32 -10.15
CA GLY A 226 7.57 -2.95 -9.63
C GLY A 226 6.32 -2.15 -10.01
N LYS A 227 5.25 -2.79 -10.49
CA LYS A 227 3.98 -2.15 -10.86
C LYS A 227 3.02 -2.07 -9.67
N TRP A 228 3.45 -1.32 -8.67
CA TRP A 228 2.79 -1.25 -7.36
C TRP A 228 1.37 -0.70 -7.41
N THR A 229 1.10 0.31 -8.24
CA THR A 229 -0.25 0.87 -8.41
C THR A 229 -1.22 -0.17 -8.98
N GLU A 230 -0.85 -0.83 -10.08
CA GLU A 230 -1.70 -1.85 -10.73
C GLU A 230 -1.92 -3.05 -9.79
N ALA A 231 -0.88 -3.47 -9.04
CA ALA A 231 -1.01 -4.52 -8.04
C ALA A 231 -1.97 -4.14 -6.91
N GLY A 232 -1.83 -2.92 -6.36
CA GLY A 232 -2.66 -2.42 -5.28
C GLY A 232 -4.15 -2.34 -5.64
N GLU A 233 -4.47 -2.00 -6.89
CA GLU A 233 -5.85 -1.99 -7.40
C GLU A 233 -6.48 -3.38 -7.36
N LEU A 234 -5.77 -4.41 -7.85
CA LEU A 234 -6.24 -5.80 -7.81
C LEU A 234 -6.40 -6.32 -6.38
N LEU A 235 -5.51 -5.91 -5.47
CA LEU A 235 -5.52 -6.34 -4.08
C LEU A 235 -6.61 -5.64 -3.25
N SER A 236 -7.13 -4.50 -3.67
CA SER A 236 -8.14 -3.75 -2.91
C SER A 236 -9.42 -4.57 -2.69
N ASP A 237 -9.99 -5.12 -3.75
CA ASP A 237 -11.20 -5.94 -3.67
C ASP A 237 -10.98 -7.24 -2.88
N LEU A 238 -9.76 -7.79 -2.94
CA LEU A 238 -9.37 -9.00 -2.21
C LEU A 238 -9.17 -8.74 -0.72
N ALA A 239 -8.59 -7.59 -0.37
CA ALA A 239 -8.40 -7.15 1.01
C ALA A 239 -9.75 -6.98 1.72
N ASP A 240 -10.73 -6.37 1.05
CA ASP A 240 -12.09 -6.18 1.61
C ASP A 240 -12.81 -7.51 1.88
N LYS A 241 -12.44 -8.57 1.15
CA LYS A 241 -12.93 -9.94 1.36
C LYS A 241 -12.15 -10.71 2.43
N GLY A 242 -11.03 -10.17 2.93
CA GLY A 242 -10.11 -10.90 3.80
C GLY A 242 -9.44 -12.08 3.09
N TYR A 243 -9.18 -11.96 1.79
CA TYR A 243 -8.55 -13.03 1.00
C TYR A 243 -7.05 -13.13 1.32
N GLN A 244 -6.65 -14.21 1.98
CA GLN A 244 -5.25 -14.48 2.32
C GLN A 244 -4.59 -13.26 3.01
N ASP A 245 -3.37 -12.90 2.59
CA ASP A 245 -2.60 -11.74 3.02
C ASP A 245 -2.80 -10.52 2.10
N ALA A 246 -3.86 -10.47 1.28
CA ALA A 246 -4.07 -9.38 0.32
C ALA A 246 -4.13 -7.99 0.96
N GLY A 247 -4.61 -7.90 2.21
CA GLY A 247 -4.60 -6.65 2.98
C GLY A 247 -3.18 -6.15 3.27
N ASP A 248 -2.27 -7.07 3.62
CA ASP A 248 -0.88 -6.73 3.92
C ASP A 248 -0.12 -6.37 2.63
N LEU A 249 -0.31 -7.16 1.56
CA LEU A 249 0.29 -6.87 0.25
C LEU A 249 -0.21 -5.54 -0.33
N ARG A 250 -1.47 -5.18 -0.11
CA ARG A 250 -2.02 -3.88 -0.51
C ARG A 250 -1.33 -2.74 0.24
N MET A 251 -1.07 -2.92 1.53
CA MET A 251 -0.36 -1.93 2.34
C MET A 251 1.07 -1.74 1.83
N GLU A 252 1.76 -2.83 1.52
CA GLU A 252 3.08 -2.81 0.87
C GLU A 252 3.04 -2.01 -0.43
N CYS A 253 2.11 -2.33 -1.34
CA CYS A 253 1.94 -1.56 -2.59
C CYS A 253 1.73 -0.05 -2.32
N ALA A 254 0.92 0.31 -1.32
CA ALA A 254 0.68 1.71 -0.98
C ALA A 254 1.95 2.42 -0.49
N VAL A 255 2.80 1.73 0.28
CA VAL A 255 4.09 2.27 0.74
C VAL A 255 5.03 2.52 -0.45
N HIS A 256 5.13 1.57 -1.39
CA HIS A 256 5.96 1.76 -2.60
C HIS A 256 5.49 2.93 -3.46
N VAL A 257 4.18 3.08 -3.67
CA VAL A 257 3.62 4.22 -4.41
C VAL A 257 3.93 5.54 -3.70
N THR A 258 3.78 5.58 -2.37
CA THR A 258 4.07 6.78 -1.57
C THR A 258 5.57 7.13 -1.59
N TYR A 259 6.44 6.11 -1.62
CA TYR A 259 7.87 6.31 -1.77
C TYR A 259 8.22 6.92 -3.15
N GLU A 260 7.64 6.42 -4.24
CA GLU A 260 7.84 6.98 -5.59
C GLU A 260 7.37 8.44 -5.69
N GLU A 261 6.26 8.78 -5.03
CA GLU A 261 5.79 10.17 -4.91
C GLU A 261 6.81 11.05 -4.17
N ALA A 262 7.36 10.57 -3.05
CA ALA A 262 8.38 11.28 -2.29
C ALA A 262 9.67 11.51 -3.12
N GLU A 263 10.12 10.50 -3.87
CA GLU A 263 11.27 10.63 -4.79
C GLU A 263 11.02 11.72 -5.86
N ALA A 264 9.80 11.77 -6.41
CA ALA A 264 9.44 12.77 -7.41
C ALA A 264 9.47 14.19 -6.81
N LEU A 265 8.88 14.38 -5.63
CA LEU A 265 8.92 15.66 -4.90
C LEU A 265 10.36 16.09 -4.59
N TYR A 266 11.20 15.15 -4.16
CA TYR A 266 12.62 15.40 -3.90
C TYR A 266 13.35 15.84 -5.17
N ALA A 267 13.13 15.16 -6.29
CA ALA A 267 13.74 15.48 -7.58
C ALA A 267 13.31 16.85 -8.14
N GLU A 268 12.09 17.29 -7.79
CA GLU A 268 11.57 18.62 -8.11
C GLU A 268 12.12 19.74 -7.21
N GLY A 269 12.88 19.41 -6.16
CA GLY A 269 13.38 20.37 -5.18
C GLY A 269 12.34 20.79 -4.12
N ARG A 270 11.20 20.10 -4.06
CA ARG A 270 10.14 20.28 -3.04
C ARG A 270 10.48 19.47 -1.80
N TYR A 271 11.58 19.84 -1.16
CA TYR A 271 12.18 19.07 -0.08
C TYR A 271 11.29 18.97 1.16
N TYR A 272 10.50 19.98 1.49
CA TYR A 272 9.59 19.87 2.63
C TYR A 272 8.45 18.90 2.38
N ASP A 273 7.87 18.96 1.18
CA ASP A 273 6.80 18.03 0.80
C ASP A 273 7.34 16.59 0.78
N ALA A 274 8.52 16.37 0.19
CA ALA A 274 9.19 15.09 0.21
C ALA A 274 9.47 14.60 1.65
N TYR A 275 9.95 15.49 2.54
CA TYR A 275 10.18 15.19 3.95
C TYR A 275 8.92 14.69 4.66
N VAL A 276 7.79 15.37 4.47
CA VAL A 276 6.50 14.97 5.04
C VAL A 276 6.05 13.63 4.47
N THR A 277 6.18 13.43 3.16
CA THR A 277 5.79 12.17 2.50
C THR A 277 6.62 10.99 2.97
N TYR A 278 7.96 11.09 3.07
CA TYR A 278 8.79 10.03 3.65
C TYR A 278 8.42 9.73 5.11
N ASN A 279 8.21 10.78 5.92
CA ASN A 279 7.83 10.58 7.32
C ASN A 279 6.45 9.90 7.48
N SER A 280 5.54 10.06 6.51
CA SER A 280 4.24 9.38 6.54
C SER A 280 4.35 7.86 6.46
N ILE A 281 5.47 7.35 5.93
CA ILE A 281 5.78 5.93 5.77
C ILE A 281 7.04 5.52 6.55
N SER A 282 7.48 6.29 7.54
CA SER A 282 8.77 6.07 8.22
C SER A 282 8.87 4.76 9.00
N GLU A 283 7.73 4.25 9.49
CA GLU A 283 7.66 2.99 10.23
C GLU A 283 7.58 1.76 9.31
N ALA A 284 7.38 1.98 8.01
CA ALA A 284 7.34 0.90 7.03
C ALA A 284 8.76 0.39 6.75
N SER A 285 8.91 -0.94 6.72
CA SER A 285 10.19 -1.58 6.46
C SER A 285 9.99 -2.75 5.51
N TYR A 286 10.58 -2.63 4.33
CA TYR A 286 10.58 -3.64 3.27
C TYR A 286 12.01 -3.79 2.75
N GLU A 287 12.43 -5.01 2.42
CA GLU A 287 13.83 -5.34 2.09
C GLU A 287 14.36 -4.57 0.87
N ASP A 288 13.50 -4.24 -0.06
CA ASP A 288 13.80 -3.54 -1.30
C ASP A 288 13.64 -2.01 -1.22
N LEU A 289 13.20 -1.49 -0.07
CA LEU A 289 13.11 -0.05 0.20
C LEU A 289 14.23 0.43 1.13
N PRO A 290 14.69 1.68 0.95
CA PRO A 290 15.65 2.29 1.88
C PRO A 290 15.01 2.60 3.24
N ASP A 291 15.83 3.03 4.20
CA ASP A 291 15.32 3.61 5.44
C ASP A 291 14.65 4.96 5.14
N MET A 292 13.33 5.03 5.36
CA MET A 292 12.53 6.21 5.06
C MET A 292 12.86 7.38 5.99
N GLY A 293 13.31 7.11 7.21
CA GLY A 293 13.80 8.13 8.13
C GLY A 293 15.06 8.80 7.60
N GLU A 294 16.03 8.03 7.11
CA GLU A 294 17.22 8.57 6.44
C GLU A 294 16.88 9.36 5.18
N LYS A 295 15.93 8.87 4.37
CA LYS A 295 15.42 9.60 3.20
C LYS A 295 14.77 10.92 3.59
N ALA A 296 13.95 10.95 4.65
CA ALA A 296 13.42 12.19 5.20
C ALA A 296 14.56 13.13 5.64
N GLN A 297 15.56 12.64 6.39
CA GLN A 297 16.70 13.48 6.80
C GLN A 297 17.47 14.06 5.60
N SER A 298 17.58 13.34 4.48
CA SER A 298 18.22 13.84 3.26
C SER A 298 17.52 15.04 2.61
N CYS A 299 16.25 15.28 2.98
CA CYS A 299 15.48 16.46 2.55
C CYS A 299 15.91 17.72 3.31
N ILE A 300 16.49 17.59 4.50
CA ILE A 300 16.95 18.73 5.29
C ILE A 300 18.27 19.23 4.69
N GLN A 301 18.21 20.42 4.11
CA GLN A 301 19.33 21.07 3.45
C GLN A 301 20.22 21.80 4.46
N SER A 302 21.48 21.99 4.09
CA SER A 302 22.36 22.87 4.86
C SER A 302 21.88 24.32 4.77
N PHE A 303 21.94 25.04 5.90
CA PHE A 303 21.65 26.47 5.91
C PHE A 303 22.58 27.21 4.93
N PRO A 304 22.11 28.28 4.27
CA PRO A 304 22.96 29.12 3.42
C PRO A 304 24.07 29.80 4.22
N GLU A 305 25.08 30.31 3.53
CA GLU A 305 26.02 31.24 4.14
C GLU A 305 25.31 32.53 4.57
N ALA A 306 25.82 33.16 5.63
CA ALA A 306 25.28 34.42 6.12
C ALA A 306 25.42 35.53 5.05
N GLY A 307 24.33 36.26 4.82
CA GLY A 307 24.28 37.37 3.87
C GLY A 307 23.28 37.13 2.74
N VAL A 308 23.56 37.76 1.59
CA VAL A 308 22.66 37.77 0.43
C VAL A 308 22.66 36.39 -0.24
N VAL A 309 21.47 35.78 -0.34
CA VAL A 309 21.27 34.48 -0.99
C VAL A 309 20.75 34.66 -2.43
N TYR A 310 19.90 35.65 -2.66
CA TYR A 310 19.43 36.03 -3.99
C TYR A 310 19.41 37.54 -4.14
N ARG A 311 19.74 38.03 -5.34
CA ARG A 311 19.58 39.42 -5.76
C ARG A 311 18.99 39.49 -7.15
N ASN A 312 17.98 40.34 -7.30
CA ASN A 312 17.42 40.67 -8.60
C ASN A 312 18.42 41.53 -9.41
N GLY A 313 18.79 41.08 -10.61
CA GLY A 313 19.78 41.74 -11.46
C GLY A 313 19.39 43.15 -11.91
N ASP A 314 18.09 43.48 -11.94
CA ASP A 314 17.60 44.82 -12.28
C ASP A 314 17.78 45.83 -11.13
N TYR A 315 18.11 45.34 -9.93
CA TYR A 315 18.27 46.11 -8.70
C TYR A 315 19.66 45.83 -8.08
N PRO A 316 20.74 46.28 -8.73
CA PRO A 316 22.10 46.07 -8.24
C PRO A 316 22.34 46.81 -6.92
N ASP A 317 23.49 46.53 -6.29
CA ASP A 317 23.99 47.34 -5.20
C ASP A 317 24.05 48.82 -5.61
N GLN A 318 23.47 49.69 -4.79
CA GLN A 318 23.49 51.13 -4.99
C GLN A 318 23.89 51.85 -3.70
N ASN A 319 23.22 52.94 -3.35
CA ASN A 319 23.68 53.95 -2.40
C ASN A 319 22.91 53.96 -1.08
N CYS A 320 22.01 52.99 -0.84
CA CYS A 320 21.37 52.83 0.45
C CYS A 320 21.99 51.62 1.16
N GLU A 321 22.55 51.83 2.34
CA GLU A 321 23.04 50.74 3.17
C GLU A 321 21.91 50.25 4.08
N LEU A 322 21.64 48.95 4.07
CA LEU A 322 20.73 48.32 5.02
C LEU A 322 21.46 47.21 5.77
N SER A 323 21.41 47.33 7.09
CA SER A 323 21.92 46.33 8.03
C SER A 323 20.76 45.67 8.77
N ILE A 324 20.83 44.35 8.91
CA ILE A 324 19.90 43.57 9.72
C ILE A 324 20.69 42.88 10.84
N ASP A 325 20.36 43.22 12.07
CA ASP A 325 20.88 42.60 13.29
C ASP A 325 19.92 41.50 13.76
N ASN A 326 20.38 40.27 13.86
CA ASN A 326 19.60 39.11 14.33
C ASN A 326 20.02 38.66 15.74
N SER A 327 20.69 39.53 16.51
CA SER A 327 21.05 39.30 17.91
C SER A 327 19.85 38.92 18.78
N GLY A 328 19.93 37.81 19.50
CA GLY A 328 18.88 37.27 20.36
C GLY A 328 17.80 36.48 19.62
N HIS A 329 18.01 36.14 18.34
CA HIS A 329 17.03 35.47 17.50
C HIS A 329 17.65 34.29 16.75
N SER A 330 16.83 33.26 16.46
CA SER A 330 17.20 32.08 15.69
C SER A 330 17.53 32.41 14.22
N ASN A 331 18.08 31.43 13.51
CA ASN A 331 18.25 31.47 12.04
C ASN A 331 17.02 32.07 11.35
N ALA A 332 17.24 33.05 10.50
CA ALA A 332 16.19 33.80 9.84
C ALA A 332 16.50 33.98 8.36
N TYR A 333 15.46 33.89 7.54
CA TYR A 333 15.52 34.16 6.12
C TYR A 333 14.58 35.32 5.79
N TYR A 334 15.13 36.34 5.17
CA TYR A 334 14.43 37.57 4.82
C TYR A 334 14.22 37.62 3.33
N LYS A 335 13.05 38.08 2.91
CA LYS A 335 12.74 38.39 1.52
C LYS A 335 12.26 39.84 1.43
N LEU A 336 12.88 40.65 0.58
CA LEU A 336 12.61 42.08 0.42
C LEU A 336 12.00 42.37 -0.95
N TYR A 337 10.94 43.17 -0.96
CA TYR A 337 10.14 43.49 -2.14
C TYR A 337 10.08 44.98 -2.37
N MET A 338 10.05 45.38 -3.64
CA MET A 338 9.59 46.70 -4.07
C MET A 338 8.30 46.52 -4.87
N GLY A 339 7.17 46.95 -4.30
CA GLY A 339 5.85 46.52 -4.78
C GLY A 339 5.71 44.99 -4.68
N ASP A 340 5.46 44.33 -5.80
CA ASP A 340 5.36 42.87 -5.91
C ASP A 340 6.63 42.20 -6.46
N THR A 341 7.68 42.98 -6.71
CA THR A 341 8.94 42.45 -7.26
C THR A 341 9.87 42.05 -6.13
N LEU A 342 10.29 40.77 -6.10
CA LEU A 342 11.34 40.29 -5.20
C LEU A 342 12.69 40.91 -5.60
N ILE A 343 13.33 41.60 -4.67
CA ILE A 343 14.57 42.34 -4.88
C ILE A 343 15.76 41.58 -4.30
N LEU A 344 15.63 41.09 -3.08
CA LEU A 344 16.73 40.53 -2.32
C LEU A 344 16.21 39.45 -1.37
N THR A 345 16.96 38.37 -1.22
CA THR A 345 16.81 37.48 -0.07
C THR A 345 18.11 37.39 0.72
N VAL A 346 17.97 37.26 2.04
CA VAL A 346 19.09 37.29 2.96
C VAL A 346 18.90 36.20 4.00
N PHE A 347 19.91 35.34 4.17
CA PHE A 347 19.99 34.45 5.30
C PHE A 347 20.83 35.08 6.39
N ILE A 348 20.35 35.07 7.63
CA ILE A 348 21.09 35.55 8.79
C ILE A 348 21.03 34.46 9.84
N PRO A 349 22.18 33.91 10.27
CA PRO A 349 22.20 32.88 11.29
C PRO A 349 21.75 33.42 12.64
N GLU A 350 21.55 32.51 13.59
CA GLU A 350 21.32 32.84 14.99
C GLU A 350 22.39 33.80 15.52
N ASP A 351 21.96 34.85 16.20
CA ASP A 351 22.81 35.93 16.72
C ASP A 351 23.69 36.61 15.65
N GLY A 352 23.32 36.47 14.37
CA GLY A 352 24.07 36.98 13.22
C GLY A 352 23.76 38.43 12.86
N TYR A 353 24.51 38.93 11.89
CA TYR A 353 24.36 40.28 11.35
C TYR A 353 24.68 40.27 9.85
N ALA A 354 23.97 41.05 9.05
CA ALA A 354 24.27 41.20 7.63
C ALA A 354 24.04 42.65 7.17
N THR A 355 24.95 43.15 6.32
CA THR A 355 24.86 44.47 5.68
C THR A 355 24.93 44.31 4.17
N PHE A 356 24.10 45.06 3.46
CA PHE A 356 24.05 45.02 2.00
C PHE A 356 23.53 46.35 1.44
N MET A 357 23.85 46.60 0.17
CA MET A 357 23.44 47.83 -0.53
C MET A 357 22.18 47.60 -1.36
N LEU A 358 21.31 48.61 -1.37
CA LEU A 358 20.05 48.63 -2.08
C LEU A 358 19.84 49.95 -2.82
N PRO A 359 19.02 49.98 -3.88
CA PRO A 359 18.50 51.23 -4.42
C PRO A 359 17.60 51.96 -3.43
N ALA A 360 17.48 53.28 -3.58
CA ALA A 360 16.48 54.05 -2.88
C ALA A 360 15.07 53.63 -3.31
N GLY A 361 14.14 53.57 -2.37
CA GLY A 361 12.76 53.16 -2.67
C GLY A 361 12.01 52.68 -1.44
N THR A 362 10.75 52.29 -1.67
CA THR A 362 9.86 51.77 -0.64
C THR A 362 9.83 50.25 -0.71
N TYR A 363 10.08 49.61 0.43
CA TYR A 363 10.26 48.18 0.57
C TYR A 363 9.25 47.57 1.53
N ARG A 364 8.84 46.34 1.22
CA ARG A 364 8.20 45.41 2.15
C ARG A 364 9.18 44.29 2.46
N MET A 365 9.17 43.79 3.70
CA MET A 365 10.03 42.69 4.12
C MET A 365 9.23 41.59 4.79
N ASN A 366 9.50 40.36 4.38
CA ASN A 366 8.98 39.16 5.04
C ASN A 366 10.13 38.39 5.68
N LYS A 367 9.86 37.77 6.81
CA LYS A 367 10.79 36.97 7.61
C LYS A 367 10.21 35.58 7.81
N GLY A 368 10.99 34.56 7.47
CA GLY A 368 10.81 33.19 7.95
C GLY A 368 11.88 32.85 8.98
N TYR A 369 11.55 32.07 9.99
CA TYR A 369 12.52 31.47 10.91
C TYR A 369 12.05 30.10 11.38
N GLY A 370 13.00 29.24 11.76
CA GLY A 370 12.74 27.87 12.18
C GLY A 370 14.04 27.11 12.44
N THR A 371 13.91 25.83 12.74
CA THR A 371 15.01 24.95 13.14
C THR A 371 15.58 24.13 11.98
N MET A 372 14.76 23.78 11.00
CA MET A 372 15.13 22.99 9.82
C MET A 372 15.09 23.84 8.56
N TRP A 373 15.91 23.51 7.57
CA TRP A 373 15.98 24.21 6.29
C TRP A 373 15.72 23.24 5.14
N PHE A 374 14.86 23.63 4.22
CA PHE A 374 14.40 22.84 3.08
C PHE A 374 14.68 23.56 1.75
N GLY A 375 15.68 24.44 1.71
CA GLY A 375 16.02 25.22 0.52
C GLY A 375 15.26 26.55 0.42
N THR A 376 15.54 27.33 -0.62
CA THR A 376 15.05 28.72 -0.75
C THR A 376 13.56 28.82 -1.03
N ASP A 377 12.97 27.75 -1.57
CA ASP A 377 11.56 27.71 -1.96
C ASP A 377 10.70 27.28 -0.77
N ASP A 378 11.04 26.15 -0.13
CA ASP A 378 10.32 25.64 1.04
C ASP A 378 10.72 26.30 2.37
N MET A 379 11.91 26.89 2.43
CA MET A 379 12.47 27.59 3.59
C MET A 379 12.50 26.71 4.84
N PHE A 380 11.64 26.97 5.82
CA PHE A 380 11.62 26.27 7.11
C PHE A 380 10.48 25.25 7.22
N GLY A 381 9.78 24.93 6.12
CA GLY A 381 8.64 24.02 6.17
C GLY A 381 7.42 24.62 6.89
N ASP A 382 6.43 23.79 7.22
CA ASP A 382 5.26 24.22 8.00
C ASP A 382 5.57 24.36 9.50
N GLU A 383 6.70 23.81 9.97
CA GLU A 383 7.18 24.02 11.33
C GLU A 383 7.81 25.42 11.51
N GLY A 384 8.12 26.09 10.40
CA GLY A 384 8.59 27.46 10.38
C GLY A 384 7.55 28.48 10.82
N SER A 385 8.03 29.65 11.21
CA SER A 385 7.19 30.81 11.52
C SER A 385 7.46 31.92 10.51
N TYR A 386 6.39 32.43 9.88
CA TYR A 386 6.47 33.37 8.78
C TYR A 386 5.69 34.65 9.11
N TRP A 387 6.33 35.78 8.84
CA TRP A 387 5.81 37.09 9.23
C TRP A 387 6.07 38.11 8.13
N ARG A 388 5.07 38.94 7.86
CA ARG A 388 5.26 40.21 7.19
C ARG A 388 5.66 41.25 8.22
N CYS A 389 6.88 41.77 8.10
CA CYS A 389 7.46 42.65 9.11
C CYS A 389 6.73 43.99 9.17
N ASN A 390 6.63 44.55 10.38
CA ASN A 390 6.05 45.87 10.61
C ASN A 390 7.10 46.85 11.16
N PHE A 391 7.15 48.04 10.55
CA PHE A 391 8.05 49.14 10.83
C PHE A 391 7.26 50.34 11.31
N GLY A 392 7.15 50.53 12.63
CA GLY A 392 6.51 51.71 13.22
C GLY A 392 5.02 51.86 12.88
N GLY A 393 4.30 50.74 12.70
CA GLY A 393 2.89 50.70 12.33
C GLY A 393 2.63 50.47 10.83
N SER A 394 3.67 50.45 9.99
CA SER A 394 3.59 50.24 8.54
C SER A 394 4.19 48.89 8.14
N GLU A 395 3.64 48.20 7.14
CA GLU A 395 4.29 47.02 6.54
C GLU A 395 5.36 47.40 5.50
N GLU A 396 5.52 48.70 5.26
CA GLU A 396 6.50 49.27 4.33
C GLU A 396 7.45 50.24 5.03
N PHE A 397 8.69 50.30 4.56
CA PHE A 397 9.70 51.28 4.96
C PHE A 397 10.37 51.88 3.72
N THR A 398 10.93 53.08 3.82
CA THR A 398 11.57 53.76 2.67
C THR A 398 13.04 53.98 2.95
N LEU A 399 13.88 53.59 2.00
CA LEU A 399 15.31 53.85 1.98
C LEU A 399 15.58 55.08 1.10
N GLU A 400 16.23 56.09 1.68
CA GLU A 400 16.66 57.29 0.98
C GLU A 400 18.09 57.12 0.47
N ALA A 401 18.33 57.64 -0.74
CA ALA A 401 19.64 57.59 -1.38
C ALA A 401 20.74 58.15 -0.45
N TRP A 402 21.88 57.47 -0.41
CA TRP A 402 23.05 57.86 0.38
C TRP A 402 22.81 57.85 1.90
N SER A 403 21.93 56.98 2.37
CA SER A 403 21.64 56.82 3.80
C SER A 403 21.89 55.38 4.27
N GLY A 404 22.29 55.25 5.53
CA GLY A 404 22.42 53.96 6.22
C GLY A 404 21.26 53.71 7.17
N TYR A 405 20.80 52.46 7.22
CA TYR A 405 19.69 52.01 8.05
C TYR A 405 20.04 50.71 8.76
N GLU A 406 19.56 50.57 9.99
CA GLU A 406 19.71 49.36 10.78
C GLU A 406 18.34 48.86 11.25
N ILE A 407 18.09 47.57 11.06
CA ILE A 407 16.89 46.88 11.54
C ILE A 407 17.36 45.81 12.53
N THR A 408 16.89 45.89 13.76
CA THR A 408 17.01 44.79 14.71
C THR A 408 15.87 43.81 14.46
N SER A 409 16.18 42.53 14.40
CA SER A 409 15.21 41.46 14.31
C SER A 409 14.31 41.51 15.55
N GLY A 410 13.01 41.29 15.39
CA GLY A 410 12.06 41.40 16.51
C GLY A 410 10.69 40.80 16.20
N GLY A 411 9.91 40.57 17.24
CA GLY A 411 8.56 39.99 17.16
C GLY A 411 7.49 41.04 16.87
N GLY A 412 7.38 41.50 15.62
CA GLY A 412 6.32 42.42 15.20
C GLY A 412 5.99 42.27 13.72
N GLY A 413 4.70 42.12 13.39
CA GLY A 413 4.27 41.86 12.03
C GLY A 413 2.90 41.19 11.92
N THR A 414 2.48 40.96 10.69
CA THR A 414 1.29 40.16 10.35
C THR A 414 1.75 38.73 10.08
N PRO A 415 1.23 37.70 10.79
CA PRO A 415 1.53 36.30 10.48
C PRO A 415 1.17 35.96 9.04
N ILE A 416 1.98 35.12 8.39
CA ILE A 416 1.71 34.56 7.07
C ILE A 416 1.42 33.06 7.23
N SER A 417 0.51 32.51 6.40
CA SER A 417 0.22 31.08 6.40
C SER A 417 1.49 30.28 6.13
N THR A 418 1.56 29.10 6.74
CA THR A 418 2.63 28.13 6.50
C THR A 418 2.38 27.30 5.25
N ASP A 419 1.28 27.47 4.52
CA ASP A 419 1.05 26.73 3.27
C ASP A 419 2.11 27.07 2.22
N SER A 420 2.62 26.06 1.50
CA SER A 420 3.72 26.23 0.50
C SER A 420 3.40 27.31 -0.55
N SER A 421 2.15 27.41 -1.02
CA SER A 421 1.72 28.47 -1.95
C SER A 421 1.84 29.88 -1.36
N ASP A 422 1.64 30.01 -0.05
CA ASP A 422 1.73 31.29 0.67
C ASP A 422 3.16 31.56 1.14
N ARG A 423 4.02 30.54 1.32
CA ARG A 423 5.46 30.69 1.63
C ARG A 423 6.30 31.09 0.40
N GLY A 424 5.97 30.54 -0.76
CA GLY A 424 6.67 30.77 -2.03
C GLY A 424 6.22 32.01 -2.81
N SER A 425 4.94 32.41 -2.67
CA SER A 425 4.39 33.66 -3.25
C SER A 425 4.73 34.91 -2.46
N ILE A 426 5.42 34.73 -1.32
CA ILE A 426 6.30 35.72 -0.75
C ILE A 426 7.50 35.76 -1.67
#